data_AF-A0A356T1M7-F1
#
_entry.id   AF-A0A356T1M7-F1
#
_cell.length_a   1.000
_cell.length_b   1.000
_cell.length_c   1.000
_cell.angle_alpha   90.00
_cell.angle_beta   90.00
_cell.angle_gamma   90.00
#
_symmetry.space_group_name_H-M   'P 1'
#
loop_
_entity.id
_entity.type
_entity.pdbx_description
1 polymer ?
#
loop_
_entity_poly.entity_id
_entity_poly.type
_entity_poly.pdbx_seq_one_letter_code
_entity_poly.pdbx_strand_id
1 'polypeptide(L)' 'MRLLTFTFCLICLSGCVTIQPWERERLARTDMQFGGAEELEAAEGHATEVREASAGGFDAAGGGCGCN' A
#
# COMPACT_ATOMS: atom_id res chain seq x y z
N MET A 1 -26.86 -4.90 23.63
CA MET A 1 -25.88 -5.59 22.76
C MET A 1 -26.34 -5.68 21.30
N ARG A 2 -27.53 -6.23 20.99
CA ARG A 2 -28.06 -6.33 19.60
C ARG A 2 -28.14 -5.00 18.83
N LEU A 3 -28.54 -3.91 19.48
CA LEU A 3 -28.56 -2.57 18.88
C LEU A 3 -27.16 -2.06 18.51
N LEU A 4 -26.16 -2.34 19.34
CA LEU A 4 -24.79 -1.87 19.13
C LEU A 4 -24.13 -2.61 17.96
N THR A 5 -24.41 -3.91 17.82
CA THR A 5 -23.99 -4.72 16.67
C THR A 5 -24.65 -4.25 15.37
N PHE A 6 -25.92 -3.86 15.41
CA PHE A 6 -26.64 -3.37 14.23
C PHE A 6 -26.10 -2.02 13.75
N THR A 7 -25.87 -1.08 14.67
CA THR A 7 -25.26 0.22 14.35
C THR A 7 -23.85 0.07 13.79
N PHE A 8 -23.03 -0.81 14.37
CA PHE A 8 -21.70 -1.09 13.86
C PHE A 8 -21.73 -1.63 12.41
N CYS A 9 -22.66 -2.54 12.11
CA CYS A 9 -22.82 -3.07 10.77
C CYS A 9 -23.19 -1.99 9.75
N LEU A 10 -24.09 -1.07 10.09
CA LEU A 10 -24.47 0.06 9.23
C LEU A 10 -23.29 1.00 8.90
N ILE A 11 -22.39 1.24 9.85
CA ILE A 11 -21.20 2.08 9.64
C ILE A 11 -20.22 1.41 8.66
N CYS A 12 -20.06 0.09 8.73
CA CYS A 12 -19.18 -0.63 7.80
C CYS A 12 -19.68 -0.58 6.34
N LEU A 13 -20.99 -0.43 6.11
CA LEU A 13 -21.55 -0.36 4.76
C LEU A 13 -21.43 1.04 4.13
N SER A 14 -21.14 2.11 4.88
CA SER A 14 -21.10 3.47 4.34
C SER A 14 -19.90 3.78 3.43
N GLY A 15 -18.94 2.86 3.33
CA GLY A 15 -17.80 2.97 2.40
C GLY A 15 -18.10 2.47 0.99
N CYS A 16 -19.24 1.80 0.77
CA CYS A 16 -19.59 1.24 -0.53
C CYS A 16 -20.28 2.31 -1.39
N VAL A 17 -19.49 3.09 -2.14
CA VAL A 17 -19.98 4.13 -3.06
C VAL A 17 -19.52 3.84 -4.48
N THR A 18 -20.46 3.91 -5.42
CA THR A 18 -20.15 3.86 -6.86
C THR A 18 -19.67 5.23 -7.30
N ILE A 19 -18.38 5.36 -7.58
CA ILE A 19 -17.78 6.59 -8.13
C ILE A 19 -17.58 6.47 -9.64
N GLN A 20 -17.62 7.60 -10.32
CA GLN A 20 -17.40 7.67 -11.76
C GLN A 20 -15.91 7.47 -12.07
N PRO A 21 -15.53 6.88 -13.22
CA PRO A 21 -14.14 6.55 -13.52
C PRO A 21 -13.16 7.72 -13.40
N TRP A 22 -13.58 8.95 -13.74
CA TRP A 22 -12.76 10.17 -13.66
C TRP A 22 -12.67 10.77 -12.25
N GLU A 23 -13.57 10.39 -11.32
CA GLU A 23 -13.44 10.78 -9.90
C GLU A 23 -12.27 10.05 -9.21
N ARG A 24 -11.70 9.04 -9.87
CA ARG A 24 -10.50 8.30 -9.43
C ARG A 24 -9.19 8.98 -9.81
N GLU A 25 -9.18 10.11 -10.51
CA GLU A 25 -7.97 10.73 -11.06
C GLU A 25 -6.84 10.95 -10.04
N ARG A 26 -7.15 11.26 -8.77
CA ARG A 26 -6.10 11.37 -7.73
C ARG A 26 -5.47 10.04 -7.31
N LEU A 27 -6.18 8.93 -7.48
CA LEU A 27 -5.78 7.58 -7.05
C LEU A 27 -5.32 6.68 -8.22
N ALA A 28 -5.51 7.13 -9.46
CA ALA A 28 -5.17 6.39 -10.67
C ALA A 28 -4.01 7.07 -11.44
N ARG A 29 -3.02 7.59 -10.70
CA ARG A 29 -1.84 8.17 -11.33
C ARG A 29 -1.05 7.08 -12.08
N THR A 30 -0.39 7.44 -13.16
CA THR A 30 0.40 6.51 -14.00
C THR A 30 1.55 5.87 -13.24
N ASP A 31 2.12 6.58 -12.26
CA ASP A 31 3.18 6.11 -11.38
C ASP A 31 2.70 5.19 -10.24
N MET A 32 1.38 5.06 -10.04
CA MET A 32 0.78 4.10 -9.10
C MET A 32 0.36 2.78 -9.78
N GLN A 33 0.67 2.60 -11.07
CA GLN A 33 0.43 1.34 -11.78
C GLN A 33 1.50 0.32 -11.39
N PHE A 34 1.09 -0.88 -10.97
CA PHE A 34 2.01 -2.00 -10.72
C PHE A 34 2.81 -2.30 -11.99
N GLY A 35 4.13 -2.37 -11.89
CA GLY A 35 5.05 -2.58 -13.03
C GLY A 35 5.13 -1.40 -13.99
N GLY A 36 4.56 -0.24 -13.65
CA GLY A 36 4.49 0.93 -14.55
C GLY A 36 5.77 1.76 -14.60
N ALA A 37 6.63 1.66 -13.59
CA ALA A 37 7.86 2.45 -13.47
C ALA A 37 8.93 1.70 -12.66
N GLU A 38 9.83 1.01 -13.36
CA GLU A 38 10.93 0.23 -12.76
C GLU A 38 11.79 1.05 -11.79
N GLU A 39 12.06 2.32 -12.09
CA GLU A 39 12.83 3.21 -11.22
C GLU A 39 12.14 3.51 -9.89
N LEU A 40 10.81 3.63 -9.90
CA LEU A 40 10.02 3.86 -8.67
C LEU A 40 9.96 2.58 -7.83
N GLU A 41 9.80 1.42 -8.48
CA GLU A 41 9.81 0.13 -7.78
C GLU A 41 11.17 -0.14 -7.13
N ALA A 42 12.28 0.18 -7.80
CA ALA A 42 13.61 0.08 -7.23
C ALA A 42 13.81 1.02 -6.02
N ALA A 43 13.29 2.25 -6.08
CA ALA A 43 13.37 3.20 -4.97
C ALA A 43 12.55 2.75 -3.76
N GLU A 44 11.34 2.22 -3.98
CA GLU A 44 10.49 1.65 -2.93
C GLU A 44 11.11 0.39 -2.31
N GLY A 45 11.69 -0.49 -3.15
CA GLY A 45 12.45 -1.66 -2.72
C GLY A 45 13.60 -1.27 -1.80
N HIS A 46 14.43 -0.30 -2.20
CA HIS A 46 15.53 0.20 -1.39
C HIS A 46 15.06 0.81 -0.06
N ALA A 47 13.99 1.60 -0.08
CA ALA A 47 13.41 2.18 1.12
C ALA A 47 12.86 1.12 2.09
N THR A 48 12.35 0.02 1.56
CA THR A 48 11.85 -1.12 2.32
C THR A 48 13.01 -1.92 2.90
N GLU A 49 14.06 -2.19 2.13
CA GLU A 49 15.29 -2.86 2.59
C GLU A 49 15.94 -2.12 3.75
N VAL A 50 16.06 -0.78 3.69
CA VAL A 50 16.64 0.02 4.77
C VAL A 50 15.79 -0.03 6.04
N ARG A 51 14.46 -0.02 5.90
CA ARG A 51 13.52 0.03 7.05
C ARG A 51 13.29 -1.33 7.68
N GLU A 52 13.28 -2.36 6.87
CA GLU A 52 12.96 -3.74 7.25
C GLU A 52 14.20 -4.63 7.20
N ALA A 53 15.39 -4.02 7.28
CA ALA A 53 16.69 -4.70 7.19
C ALA A 53 16.83 -5.92 8.12
N SER A 54 16.09 -5.98 9.23
CA SER A 54 16.05 -7.14 10.14
C SER A 54 15.23 -8.32 9.63
N ALA A 55 14.28 -8.10 8.71
CA ALA A 55 13.43 -9.12 8.08
C ALA A 55 14.05 -9.76 6.84
N GLY A 56 15.09 -9.12 6.26
CA GLY A 56 15.68 -9.52 4.98
C GLY A 56 14.89 -8.97 3.80
N GLY A 57 15.57 -8.31 2.86
CA GLY A 57 14.97 -7.77 1.64
C GLY A 57 14.57 -8.85 0.62
N PHE A 58 14.12 -8.40 -0.55
CA PHE A 58 13.70 -9.28 -1.66
C PHE A 58 14.85 -10.14 -2.21
N ASP A 59 16.09 -9.66 -2.10
CA ASP A 59 17.30 -10.41 -2.42
C ASP A 59 18.10 -10.74 -1.16
N ALA A 60 18.61 -11.97 -1.09
CA ALA A 60 19.28 -12.56 0.06
C ALA A 60 20.64 -11.91 0.44
N ALA A 61 20.98 -10.76 -0.12
CA ALA A 61 22.31 -10.15 -0.03
C ALA A 61 22.43 -8.96 0.94
N GLY A 62 21.37 -8.52 1.62
CA GLY A 62 21.44 -7.27 2.40
C GLY A 62 20.40 -7.12 3.50
N GLY A 63 20.38 -8.02 4.47
CA GLY A 63 19.57 -7.89 5.68
C GLY A 63 20.38 -7.38 6.87
N GLY A 64 20.52 -6.06 7.02
CA GLY A 64 20.97 -5.48 8.30
C GLY A 64 21.62 -4.09 8.21
N CYS A 65 21.28 -3.22 9.19
CA CYS A 65 21.87 -1.90 9.54
C CYS A 65 22.10 -0.85 8.43
N GLY A 66 21.92 -1.18 7.15
CA GLY A 66 22.18 -0.27 6.03
C GLY A 66 23.64 0.12 5.85
N CYS A 67 24.59 -0.62 6.43
CA CYS A 67 26.02 -0.40 6.22
C CYS A 67 26.50 -1.26 5.06
N ASN A 68 26.37 -0.73 3.83
CA ASN A 68 27.23 -1.13 2.71
C ASN A 68 28.28 -0.05 2.51
#